data_AF-A0A524L607-F1
#
_entry.id   AF-A0A524L607-F1
#
_cell.length_a   1.000
_cell.length_b   1.000
_cell.length_c   1.000
_cell.angle_alpha   90.00
_cell.angle_beta   90.00
_cell.angle_gamma   90.00
#
_symmetry.space_group_name_H-M   'P 1'
#
loop_
_entity.id
_entity.type
_entity.pdbx_description
1 polymer ?
#
loop_
_entity_poly.entity_id
_entity_poly.type
_entity_poly.pdbx_seq_one_letter_code
_entity_poly.pdbx_strand_id
1 'polypeptide(L)'
;GEQNGFWHYNKSLLLRLFTTSIYTVVLYAGLALALAALDNLFGMIVPGKRYAELWFIILGLFTTWSFLAGIPENLDELEAATDYPKGIKIFAQYLLFPLVLVYLVILYAYMAKILISWDWPQGWVGSLILGFATTGIFSFLLLYPIRDRAENIWIKKTSRWFYIVMIPLVVMLLLALWRRVSEYGITEARYIAIILGLWLGGIVIYFIMSRTKSIKAIPVSLCILAMISSFGPWGAFSISEKSQVNRLEDFLRRNTILMDGRIQKAPAEVPSNDVRQISSIIAYLHDIHGYDLIQPWFQESLKEDTSRTGLKYKNPEVVTGMMGIEYVNVWSRATGNDIWLSSNQSGMINVSGYDQMIRNQLFNINPDKRIYSDQGFQYRVNSTLDTITFVVTPEGGEADSLSVDLQPLFTQLYTEYQDINVNKITPEKLMVTAADKNLSIKIYFHRIKFRKEEDRIKPVEYSTDILYKIEKM
;
A
#
# COMPACT_ATOMS: atom_id res chain seq x y z
N GLY A 1 14.90 -39.34 -11.87
CA GLY A 1 15.22 -38.48 -10.72
C GLY A 1 14.29 -38.79 -9.58
N GLU A 2 14.74 -39.64 -8.68
CA GLU A 2 14.09 -39.94 -7.41
C GLU A 2 14.05 -38.67 -6.52
N GLN A 3 13.29 -38.76 -5.44
CA GLN A 3 13.02 -37.60 -4.57
C GLN A 3 14.27 -37.16 -3.78
N ASN A 4 15.19 -38.09 -3.51
CA ASN A 4 16.42 -37.81 -2.79
C ASN A 4 17.38 -36.94 -3.61
N GLY A 5 17.69 -37.35 -4.85
CA GLY A 5 18.55 -36.58 -5.75
C GLY A 5 18.01 -35.17 -6.02
N PHE A 6 16.68 -35.02 -6.17
CA PHE A 6 16.06 -33.69 -6.30
C PHE A 6 16.30 -32.81 -5.07
N TRP A 7 16.17 -33.37 -3.86
CA TRP A 7 16.44 -32.62 -2.64
C TRP A 7 17.91 -32.20 -2.53
N HIS A 8 18.84 -33.14 -2.78
CA HIS A 8 20.28 -32.89 -2.73
C HIS A 8 20.72 -31.85 -3.76
N TYR A 9 20.13 -31.88 -4.96
CA TYR A 9 20.33 -30.86 -5.99
C TYR A 9 19.87 -29.48 -5.51
N ASN A 10 18.64 -29.35 -5.00
CA ASN A 10 18.12 -28.07 -4.50
C ASN A 10 18.91 -27.55 -3.28
N LYS A 11 19.33 -28.45 -2.38
CA LYS A 11 20.24 -28.11 -1.27
C LYS A 11 21.55 -27.52 -1.81
N SER A 12 22.16 -28.16 -2.81
CA SER A 12 23.41 -27.69 -3.40
C SER A 12 23.24 -26.30 -4.02
N LEU A 13 22.16 -26.10 -4.80
CA LEU A 13 21.83 -24.80 -5.38
C LEU A 13 21.62 -23.73 -4.30
N LEU A 14 20.89 -24.04 -3.22
CA LEU A 14 20.66 -23.11 -2.12
C LEU A 14 21.96 -22.71 -1.43
N LEU A 15 22.82 -23.67 -1.11
CA LEU A 15 24.14 -23.40 -0.53
C LEU A 15 25.04 -22.62 -1.50
N ARG A 16 24.95 -22.90 -2.80
CA ARG A 16 25.68 -22.15 -3.83
C ARG A 16 25.19 -20.72 -3.94
N LEU A 17 23.89 -20.49 -3.82
CA LEU A 17 23.30 -19.15 -3.80
C LEU A 17 23.83 -18.34 -2.61
N PHE A 18 23.83 -18.91 -1.40
CA PHE A 18 24.36 -18.24 -0.21
C PHE A 18 25.86 -17.94 -0.33
N THR A 19 26.66 -18.93 -0.71
CA THR A 19 28.12 -18.76 -0.85
C THR A 19 28.47 -17.73 -1.93
N THR A 20 27.83 -17.79 -3.10
CA THR A 20 28.03 -16.81 -4.17
C THR A 20 27.57 -15.41 -3.78
N SER A 21 26.48 -15.29 -3.01
CA SER A 21 26.03 -14.00 -2.49
C SER A 21 27.04 -13.38 -1.52
N ILE A 22 27.62 -14.19 -0.63
CA ILE A 22 28.69 -13.74 0.27
C ILE A 22 29.91 -13.29 -0.53
N TYR A 23 30.34 -14.08 -1.52
CA TYR A 23 31.46 -13.70 -2.39
C TYR A 23 31.20 -12.40 -3.16
N THR A 24 29.97 -12.21 -3.64
CA THR A 24 29.53 -11.00 -4.34
C THR A 24 29.63 -9.77 -3.44
N VAL A 25 29.13 -9.86 -2.21
CA VAL A 25 29.19 -8.77 -1.22
C VAL A 25 30.64 -8.46 -0.84
N VAL A 26 31.45 -9.48 -0.58
CA VAL A 26 32.87 -9.32 -0.23
C VAL A 26 33.65 -8.68 -1.38
N LEU A 27 33.46 -9.15 -2.60
CA LEU A 27 34.13 -8.61 -3.79
C LEU A 27 33.72 -7.15 -4.03
N TYR A 28 32.42 -6.84 -3.92
CA TYR A 28 31.94 -5.46 -4.03
C TYR A 28 32.52 -4.57 -2.94
N ALA A 29 32.49 -5.01 -1.68
CA ALA A 29 33.05 -4.25 -0.57
C ALA A 29 34.55 -3.97 -0.77
N GLY A 30 35.33 -4.97 -1.19
CA GLY A 30 36.75 -4.81 -1.47
C GLY A 30 37.03 -3.80 -2.59
N LEU A 31 36.30 -3.88 -3.70
CA LEU A 31 36.47 -2.95 -4.84
C LEU A 31 35.92 -1.56 -4.54
N ALA A 32 34.83 -1.44 -3.77
CA ALA A 32 34.30 -0.16 -3.31
C ALA A 32 35.29 0.55 -2.37
N LEU A 33 35.94 -0.20 -1.46
CA LEU A 33 37.02 0.32 -0.63
C LEU A 33 38.21 0.78 -1.47
N ALA A 34 38.58 0.03 -2.51
CA ALA A 34 39.64 0.44 -3.43
C ALA A 34 39.28 1.75 -4.17
N LEU A 35 38.05 1.92 -4.64
CA LEU A 35 37.58 3.18 -5.22
C LEU A 35 37.63 4.34 -4.22
N ALA A 36 37.21 4.10 -2.98
CA ALA A 36 37.29 5.11 -1.93
C ALA A 36 38.74 5.49 -1.59
N ALA A 37 39.66 4.52 -1.63
CA ALA A 37 41.08 4.76 -1.45
C ALA A 37 41.67 5.61 -2.59
N LEU A 38 41.22 5.40 -3.84
CA LEU A 38 41.64 6.24 -4.98
C LEU A 38 41.23 7.71 -4.79
N ASP A 39 40.01 7.94 -4.32
CA ASP A 39 39.52 9.30 -4.05
C ASP A 39 40.33 9.97 -2.92
N ASN A 40 40.49 9.29 -1.78
CA ASN A 40 41.14 9.87 -0.61
C ASN A 40 42.68 9.97 -0.72
N LEU A 41 43.35 9.00 -1.35
CA LEU A 41 44.82 8.97 -1.41
C LEU A 41 45.39 9.68 -2.64
N PHE A 42 44.67 9.63 -3.77
CA PHE A 42 45.14 10.17 -5.04
C PHE A 42 44.34 11.41 -5.49
N GLY A 43 43.36 11.86 -4.70
CA GLY A 43 42.53 13.03 -5.02
C GLY A 43 41.62 12.82 -6.24
N MET A 44 41.36 11.57 -6.62
CA MET A 44 40.52 11.26 -7.78
C MET A 44 39.04 11.33 -7.40
N ILE A 45 38.35 12.39 -7.81
CA ILE A 45 36.91 12.53 -7.53
C ILE A 45 36.13 11.38 -8.20
N VAL A 46 35.66 10.41 -7.41
CA VAL A 46 34.86 9.27 -7.90
C VAL A 46 33.37 9.52 -7.64
N PRO A 47 32.54 9.75 -8.67
CA PRO A 47 31.12 9.96 -8.48
C PRO A 47 30.43 8.72 -7.89
N GLY A 48 29.45 8.91 -6.98
CA GLY A 48 28.68 7.83 -6.36
C GLY A 48 28.03 6.85 -7.35
N LYS A 49 27.70 7.32 -8.57
CA LYS A 49 27.19 6.46 -9.67
C LYS A 49 28.13 5.30 -10.00
N ARG A 50 29.45 5.49 -9.89
CA ARG A 50 30.45 4.44 -10.20
C ARG A 50 30.36 3.26 -9.24
N TYR A 51 30.00 3.48 -7.98
CA TYR A 51 29.75 2.41 -7.02
C TYR A 51 28.54 1.56 -7.43
N ALA A 52 27.46 2.20 -7.88
CA ALA A 52 26.30 1.48 -8.40
C ALA A 52 26.61 0.71 -9.69
N GLU A 53 27.34 1.32 -10.63
CA GLU A 53 27.81 0.64 -11.86
C GLU A 53 28.66 -0.59 -11.52
N LEU A 54 29.61 -0.46 -10.58
CA LEU A 54 30.42 -1.57 -10.08
C LEU A 54 29.54 -2.67 -9.46
N TRP A 55 28.56 -2.31 -8.64
CA TRP A 55 27.61 -3.27 -8.06
C TRP A 55 26.90 -4.08 -9.14
N PHE A 56 26.36 -3.42 -10.17
CA PHE A 56 25.66 -4.11 -11.27
C PHE A 56 26.59 -4.96 -12.14
N ILE A 57 27.83 -4.53 -12.37
CA ILE A 57 28.83 -5.33 -13.09
C ILE A 57 29.14 -6.62 -12.33
N ILE A 58 29.38 -6.52 -11.02
CA ILE A 58 29.66 -7.69 -10.19
C ILE A 58 28.44 -8.60 -10.13
N LEU A 59 27.25 -8.03 -9.91
CA LEU A 59 25.99 -8.78 -9.87
C LEU A 59 25.71 -9.51 -11.20
N GLY A 60 25.97 -8.85 -12.33
CA GLY A 60 25.70 -9.40 -13.66
C GLY A 60 26.73 -10.43 -14.11
N LEU A 61 28.02 -10.11 -14.01
CA LEU A 61 29.10 -10.96 -14.53
C LEU A 61 29.58 -11.98 -13.49
N PHE A 62 30.07 -11.49 -12.35
CA PHE A 62 30.71 -12.34 -11.35
C PHE A 62 29.70 -13.27 -10.67
N THR A 63 28.59 -12.73 -10.15
CA THR A 63 27.60 -13.53 -9.42
C THR A 63 27.00 -14.62 -10.31
N THR A 64 26.64 -14.29 -11.56
CA THR A 64 26.07 -15.25 -12.51
C THR A 64 27.04 -16.37 -12.84
N TRP A 65 28.28 -16.03 -13.22
CA TRP A 65 29.28 -17.03 -13.59
C TRP A 65 29.70 -17.89 -12.41
N SER A 66 29.92 -17.28 -11.25
CA SER A 66 30.24 -17.99 -10.00
C SER A 66 29.10 -18.91 -9.59
N PHE A 67 27.83 -18.50 -9.72
CA PHE A 67 26.71 -19.36 -9.39
C PHE A 67 26.63 -20.58 -10.33
N LEU A 68 26.68 -20.35 -11.64
CA LEU A 68 26.59 -21.39 -12.66
C LEU A 68 27.74 -22.41 -12.56
N ALA A 69 28.96 -21.94 -12.29
CA ALA A 69 30.13 -22.82 -12.13
C ALA A 69 30.06 -23.76 -10.91
N GLY A 70 29.08 -23.59 -10.02
CA GLY A 70 28.88 -24.48 -8.87
C GLY A 70 27.67 -25.40 -8.98
N ILE A 71 27.02 -25.47 -10.15
CA ILE A 71 25.91 -26.39 -10.37
C ILE A 71 26.45 -27.82 -10.44
N PRO A 72 25.92 -28.78 -9.67
CA PRO A 72 26.39 -30.16 -9.71
C PRO A 72 26.15 -30.79 -11.09
N GLU A 73 27.19 -31.38 -11.68
CA GLU A 73 27.12 -32.06 -12.98
C GLU A 73 26.67 -33.52 -12.88
N ASN A 74 27.09 -34.23 -11.81
CA ASN A 74 26.75 -35.63 -11.61
C ASN A 74 25.50 -35.79 -10.73
N LEU A 75 24.36 -36.06 -11.35
CA LEU A 75 23.07 -36.22 -10.67
C LEU A 75 22.93 -37.57 -9.97
N ASP A 76 23.60 -38.61 -10.47
CA ASP A 76 23.49 -39.98 -9.93
C ASP A 76 24.21 -40.09 -8.57
N GLU A 77 25.33 -39.39 -8.40
CA GLU A 77 26.02 -39.27 -7.11
C GLU A 77 25.16 -38.57 -6.04
N LEU A 78 24.36 -37.57 -6.43
CA LEU A 78 23.45 -36.86 -5.52
C LEU A 78 22.28 -37.75 -5.09
N GLU A 79 21.88 -38.70 -5.92
CA GLU A 79 20.81 -39.65 -5.62
C GLU A 79 21.25 -40.68 -4.57
N ALA A 80 22.49 -41.16 -4.69
CA ALA A 80 23.11 -42.09 -3.74
C ALA A 80 23.53 -41.44 -2.40
N ALA A 81 23.56 -40.10 -2.32
CA ALA A 81 23.98 -39.39 -1.12
C ALA A 81 22.99 -39.58 0.05
N THR A 82 23.51 -40.00 1.20
CA THR A 82 22.73 -40.16 2.44
C THR A 82 23.11 -39.15 3.53
N ASP A 83 24.16 -38.37 3.30
CA ASP A 83 24.67 -37.40 4.27
C ASP A 83 23.74 -36.18 4.40
N TYR A 84 23.49 -35.79 5.65
CA TYR A 84 22.63 -34.66 5.97
C TYR A 84 23.39 -33.66 6.87
N PRO A 85 23.59 -32.42 6.40
CA PRO A 85 24.38 -31.45 7.16
C PRO A 85 23.75 -31.15 8.51
N LYS A 86 24.53 -31.30 9.58
CA LYS A 86 24.09 -30.99 10.96
C LYS A 86 23.56 -29.56 11.08
N GLY A 87 24.17 -28.60 10.39
CA GLY A 87 23.74 -27.20 10.39
C GLY A 87 22.30 -27.01 9.89
N ILE A 88 21.93 -27.66 8.77
CA ILE A 88 20.54 -27.60 8.24
C ILE A 88 19.57 -28.28 9.23
N LYS A 89 19.99 -29.39 9.88
CA LYS A 89 19.19 -30.06 10.92
C LYS A 89 18.85 -29.08 12.03
N ILE A 90 19.86 -28.45 12.60
CA ILE A 90 19.72 -27.56 13.75
C ILE A 90 18.87 -26.34 13.38
N PHE A 91 19.17 -25.71 12.24
CA PHE A 91 18.44 -24.56 11.74
C PHE A 91 16.95 -24.86 11.53
N ALA A 92 16.62 -25.93 10.82
CA ALA A 92 15.22 -26.25 10.55
C ALA A 92 14.46 -26.74 11.80
N GLN A 93 15.09 -27.56 12.64
CA GLN A 93 14.44 -28.15 13.81
C GLN A 93 14.29 -27.18 14.99
N TYR A 94 15.31 -26.37 15.28
CA TYR A 94 15.33 -25.54 16.49
C TYR A 94 15.11 -24.05 16.24
N LEU A 95 15.26 -23.56 15.00
CA LEU A 95 14.98 -22.17 14.69
C LEU A 95 13.68 -22.02 13.89
N LEU A 96 13.58 -22.66 12.73
CA LEU A 96 12.39 -22.51 11.87
C LEU A 96 11.14 -23.13 12.47
N PHE A 97 11.23 -24.36 13.00
CA PHE A 97 10.04 -25.04 13.51
C PHE A 97 9.38 -24.33 14.70
N PRO A 98 10.12 -23.88 15.74
CA PRO A 98 9.52 -23.06 16.81
C PRO A 98 8.93 -21.75 16.30
N LEU A 99 9.58 -21.10 15.32
CA LEU A 99 9.07 -19.88 14.70
C LEU A 99 7.71 -20.13 14.03
N VAL A 100 7.61 -21.20 13.23
CA VAL A 100 6.34 -21.64 12.62
C VAL A 100 5.27 -21.86 13.69
N LEU A 101 5.61 -22.50 14.81
CA LEU A 101 4.64 -22.74 15.89
C LEU A 101 4.16 -21.43 16.54
N VAL A 102 5.05 -20.46 16.79
CA VAL A 102 4.67 -19.13 17.31
C VAL A 102 3.72 -18.42 16.34
N TYR A 103 4.05 -18.39 15.05
CA TYR A 103 3.18 -17.78 14.04
C TYR A 103 1.84 -18.48 13.91
N LEU A 104 1.82 -19.81 14.04
CA LEU A 104 0.57 -20.57 14.05
C LEU A 104 -0.36 -20.12 15.18
N VAL A 105 0.17 -19.98 16.40
CA VAL A 105 -0.61 -19.51 17.55
C VAL A 105 -1.16 -18.10 17.30
N ILE A 106 -0.33 -17.18 16.79
CA ILE A 106 -0.75 -15.82 16.46
C ILE A 106 -1.88 -15.83 15.42
N LEU A 107 -1.73 -16.60 14.34
CA LEU A 107 -2.72 -16.68 13.27
C LEU A 107 -4.04 -17.27 13.75
N TYR A 108 -4.01 -18.28 14.62
CA TYR A 108 -5.22 -18.87 15.18
C TYR A 108 -5.92 -17.95 16.19
N ALA A 109 -5.16 -17.26 17.04
CA ALA A 109 -5.71 -16.23 17.92
C ALA A 109 -6.38 -15.11 17.11
N TYR A 110 -5.76 -14.72 15.99
CA TYR A 110 -6.31 -13.72 15.10
C TYR A 110 -7.53 -14.20 14.32
N MET A 111 -7.53 -15.45 13.86
CA MET A 111 -8.71 -16.08 13.25
C MET A 111 -9.89 -16.10 14.24
N ALA A 112 -9.64 -16.45 15.50
CA ALA A 112 -10.65 -16.39 16.56
C ALA A 112 -11.17 -14.96 16.77
N LYS A 113 -10.27 -13.96 16.77
CA LYS A 113 -10.67 -12.54 16.85
C LYS A 113 -11.64 -12.17 15.73
N ILE A 114 -11.37 -12.57 14.48
CA ILE A 114 -12.26 -12.25 13.34
C ILE A 114 -13.60 -12.96 13.47
N LEU A 115 -13.61 -14.23 13.88
CA LEU A 115 -14.85 -14.98 14.09
C LEU A 115 -15.74 -14.39 15.19
N ILE A 116 -15.15 -13.81 16.24
CA ILE A 116 -15.90 -13.20 17.36
C ILE A 116 -16.35 -11.78 17.01
N SER A 117 -15.46 -10.95 16.47
CA SER A 117 -15.76 -9.54 16.19
C SER A 117 -16.57 -9.33 14.91
N TRP A 118 -16.56 -10.31 14.00
CA TRP A 118 -17.10 -10.21 12.63
C TRP A 118 -16.54 -9.03 11.82
N ASP A 119 -15.49 -8.39 12.32
CA ASP A 119 -14.78 -7.31 11.66
C ASP A 119 -13.56 -7.88 10.94
N TRP A 120 -13.46 -7.59 9.64
CA TRP A 120 -12.38 -8.09 8.79
C TRP A 120 -11.28 -7.02 8.73
N PRO A 121 -10.18 -7.22 9.47
CA PRO A 121 -9.14 -6.21 9.60
C PRO A 121 -8.40 -5.94 8.29
N GLN A 122 -7.81 -4.75 8.21
CA GLN A 122 -7.24 -4.19 6.99
C GLN A 122 -6.06 -5.02 6.44
N GLY A 123 -6.29 -5.87 5.43
CA GLY A 123 -5.33 -6.21 4.36
C GLY A 123 -4.12 -7.10 4.70
N TRP A 124 -3.69 -7.18 5.96
CA TRP A 124 -2.48 -7.91 6.37
C TRP A 124 -2.68 -9.42 6.47
N VAL A 125 -3.93 -9.87 6.66
CA VAL A 125 -4.26 -11.27 6.95
C VAL A 125 -3.76 -12.21 5.88
N GLY A 126 -3.97 -11.85 4.61
CA GLY A 126 -3.60 -12.69 3.47
C GLY A 126 -2.08 -12.90 3.39
N SER A 127 -1.30 -11.83 3.53
CA SER A 127 0.16 -11.89 3.50
C SER A 127 0.73 -12.69 4.66
N LEU A 128 0.14 -12.59 5.85
CA LEU A 128 0.58 -13.38 7.02
C LEU A 128 0.33 -14.89 6.82
N ILE A 129 -0.84 -15.26 6.29
CA ILE A 129 -1.16 -16.67 6.01
C ILE A 129 -0.24 -17.22 4.92
N LEU A 130 -0.01 -16.47 3.83
CA LEU A 130 0.91 -16.87 2.76
C LEU A 130 2.36 -16.99 3.26
N GLY A 131 2.82 -16.06 4.08
CA GLY A 131 4.16 -16.10 4.69
C GLY A 131 4.34 -17.29 5.64
N PHE A 132 3.34 -17.56 6.49
CA PHE A 132 3.31 -18.74 7.35
C PHE A 132 3.34 -20.04 6.53
N ALA A 133 2.48 -20.15 5.51
CA ALA A 133 2.42 -21.32 4.65
C ALA A 133 3.76 -21.57 3.95
N THR A 134 4.35 -20.52 3.37
CA THR A 134 5.65 -20.59 2.69
C THR A 134 6.74 -21.06 3.66
N THR A 135 6.83 -20.44 4.83
CA THR A 135 7.83 -20.78 5.86
C THR A 135 7.66 -22.21 6.36
N GLY A 136 6.42 -22.64 6.61
CA GLY A 136 6.11 -23.99 7.05
C GLY A 136 6.46 -25.05 5.99
N ILE A 137 6.01 -24.84 4.74
CA ILE A 137 6.33 -25.73 3.61
C ILE A 137 7.85 -25.81 3.41
N PHE A 138 8.55 -24.68 3.44
CA PHE A 138 10.00 -24.62 3.30
C PHE A 138 10.72 -25.38 4.44
N SER A 139 10.26 -25.22 5.69
CA SER A 139 10.79 -25.94 6.85
C SER A 139 10.69 -27.46 6.67
N PHE A 140 9.53 -27.96 6.20
CA PHE A 140 9.35 -29.39 5.93
C PHE A 140 10.13 -29.87 4.71
N LEU A 141 10.35 -29.01 3.71
CA LEU A 141 11.20 -29.31 2.57
C LEU A 141 12.64 -29.51 3.03
N LEU A 142 13.17 -28.67 3.91
CA LEU A 142 14.53 -28.83 4.47
C LEU A 142 14.69 -30.12 5.29
N LEU A 143 13.65 -30.55 6.00
CA LEU A 143 13.66 -31.75 6.85
C LEU A 143 13.29 -33.03 6.09
N TYR A 144 13.03 -32.95 4.78
CA TYR A 144 12.50 -34.06 3.99
C TYR A 144 13.35 -35.36 4.06
N PRO A 145 14.69 -35.35 3.84
CA PRO A 145 15.49 -36.57 3.77
C PRO A 145 15.64 -37.30 5.10
N ILE A 146 15.49 -36.58 6.21
CA ILE A 146 15.67 -37.14 7.55
C ILE A 146 14.36 -37.59 8.19
N ARG A 147 13.23 -37.39 7.51
CA ARG A 147 11.87 -37.68 8.00
C ARG A 147 11.62 -39.16 8.29
N ASP A 148 12.21 -40.06 7.50
CA ASP A 148 11.99 -41.50 7.63
C ASP A 148 13.07 -42.21 8.48
N ARG A 149 14.01 -41.45 9.07
CA ARG A 149 14.94 -41.98 10.08
C ARG A 149 14.20 -42.24 11.39
N ALA A 150 14.53 -43.34 12.07
CA ALA A 150 13.85 -43.78 13.31
C ALA A 150 13.82 -42.70 14.42
N GLU A 151 14.88 -41.88 14.51
CA GLU A 151 14.98 -40.77 15.48
C GLU A 151 13.99 -39.61 15.21
N ASN A 152 13.46 -39.49 13.99
CA ASN A 152 12.77 -38.30 13.51
C ASN A 152 11.32 -38.58 13.08
N ILE A 153 10.72 -39.67 13.54
CA ILE A 153 9.33 -40.05 13.21
C ILE A 153 8.34 -38.91 13.54
N TRP A 154 8.66 -38.08 14.55
CA TRP A 154 7.87 -36.91 14.90
C TRP A 154 7.70 -35.95 13.69
N ILE A 155 8.72 -35.75 12.85
CA ILE A 155 8.68 -34.91 11.65
C ILE A 155 7.59 -35.40 10.69
N LYS A 156 7.43 -36.73 10.58
CA LYS A 156 6.42 -37.33 9.71
C LYS A 156 5.00 -37.04 10.17
N LYS A 157 4.75 -37.12 11.49
CA LYS A 157 3.46 -36.80 12.09
C LYS A 157 3.16 -35.31 11.99
N THR A 158 4.11 -34.47 12.38
CA THR A 158 3.99 -33.01 12.35
C THR A 158 3.76 -32.47 10.94
N SER A 159 4.48 -33.00 9.93
CA SER A 159 4.26 -32.62 8.53
C SER A 159 2.82 -32.91 8.06
N ARG A 160 2.20 -34.00 8.53
CA ARG A 160 0.80 -34.30 8.18
C ARG A 160 -0.16 -33.34 8.88
N TRP A 161 0.07 -33.09 10.18
CA TRP A 161 -0.76 -32.20 10.98
C TRP A 161 -0.69 -30.75 10.50
N PHE A 162 0.48 -30.29 10.04
CA PHE A 162 0.66 -28.98 9.43
C PHE A 162 -0.34 -28.72 8.30
N TYR A 163 -0.47 -29.64 7.34
CA TYR A 163 -1.42 -29.44 6.23
C TYR A 163 -2.89 -29.48 6.69
N ILE A 164 -3.23 -30.23 7.75
CA ILE A 164 -4.58 -30.23 8.32
C ILE A 164 -4.89 -28.87 8.96
N VAL A 165 -3.95 -28.34 9.73
CA VAL A 165 -4.02 -27.02 10.37
C VAL A 165 -4.01 -25.88 9.35
N MET A 166 -3.44 -26.10 8.17
CA MET A 166 -3.55 -25.15 7.07
C MET A 166 -4.98 -25.03 6.52
N ILE A 167 -5.88 -26.01 6.69
CA ILE A 167 -7.23 -25.97 6.09
C ILE A 167 -8.01 -24.73 6.57
N PRO A 168 -8.20 -24.48 7.89
CA PRO A 168 -8.91 -23.29 8.34
C PRO A 168 -8.26 -21.99 7.86
N LEU A 169 -6.92 -21.94 7.83
CA LEU A 169 -6.17 -20.78 7.37
C LEU A 169 -6.35 -20.52 5.88
N VAL A 170 -6.38 -21.55 5.04
CA VAL A 170 -6.64 -21.41 3.59
C VAL A 170 -8.07 -20.95 3.34
N VAL A 171 -9.05 -21.52 4.05
CA VAL A 171 -10.44 -21.05 3.95
C VAL A 171 -10.52 -19.57 4.32
N MET A 172 -9.86 -19.18 5.41
CA MET A 172 -9.81 -17.80 5.86
C MET A 172 -9.15 -16.87 4.84
N LEU A 173 -8.05 -17.32 4.21
CA LEU A 173 -7.36 -16.60 3.14
C LEU A 173 -8.30 -16.35 1.95
N LEU A 174 -9.02 -17.37 1.48
CA LEU A 174 -9.95 -17.25 0.36
C LEU A 174 -11.13 -16.32 0.68
N LEU A 175 -11.68 -16.38 1.89
CA LEU A 175 -12.74 -15.47 2.33
C LEU A 175 -12.26 -14.02 2.43
N ALA A 176 -11.06 -13.79 2.97
CA ALA A 176 -10.46 -12.46 3.04
C ALA A 176 -10.24 -11.85 1.64
N LEU A 177 -9.79 -12.68 0.69
CA LEU A 177 -9.60 -12.28 -0.70
C LEU A 177 -10.94 -12.00 -1.41
N TRP A 178 -11.95 -12.83 -1.18
CA TRP A 178 -13.29 -12.62 -1.71
C TRP A 178 -13.86 -11.27 -1.28
N ARG A 179 -13.79 -10.94 0.01
CA ARG A 179 -14.26 -9.65 0.55
C ARG A 179 -13.56 -8.45 -0.11
N ARG A 180 -12.26 -8.56 -0.36
CA ARG A 180 -11.48 -7.51 -1.02
C ARG A 180 -11.85 -7.35 -2.49
N VAL A 181 -12.06 -8.45 -3.20
CA VAL A 181 -12.50 -8.40 -4.59
C VAL A 181 -13.91 -7.85 -4.72
N SER A 182 -14.83 -8.22 -3.83
CA SER A 182 -16.19 -7.68 -3.85
C SER A 182 -16.22 -6.16 -3.61
N GLU A 183 -15.34 -5.64 -2.76
CA GLU A 183 -15.32 -4.20 -2.44
C GLU A 183 -14.60 -3.36 -3.50
N TYR A 184 -13.48 -3.84 -4.05
CA TYR A 184 -12.57 -3.01 -4.87
C TYR A 184 -12.31 -3.55 -6.27
N GLY A 185 -12.95 -4.65 -6.66
CA GLY A 185 -12.68 -5.35 -7.92
C GLY A 185 -11.34 -6.10 -7.92
N ILE A 186 -11.01 -6.70 -9.06
CA ILE A 186 -9.77 -7.45 -9.26
C ILE A 186 -8.65 -6.47 -9.67
N THR A 187 -7.51 -6.56 -9.00
CA THR A 187 -6.24 -5.92 -9.39
C THR A 187 -5.17 -7.00 -9.54
N GLU A 188 -4.01 -6.70 -10.11
CA GLU A 188 -2.95 -7.69 -10.37
C GLU A 188 -2.55 -8.40 -9.07
N ALA A 189 -2.33 -7.63 -8.00
CA ALA A 189 -1.94 -8.17 -6.71
C ALA A 189 -3.01 -9.10 -6.12
N ARG A 190 -4.31 -8.75 -6.27
CA ARG A 190 -5.42 -9.57 -5.77
C ARG A 190 -5.61 -10.82 -6.62
N TYR A 191 -5.43 -10.71 -7.92
CA TYR A 191 -5.49 -11.83 -8.86
C TYR A 191 -4.41 -12.87 -8.53
N ILE A 192 -3.15 -12.42 -8.39
CA ILE A 192 -2.03 -13.28 -7.99
C ILE A 192 -2.30 -13.91 -6.62
N ALA A 193 -2.81 -13.14 -5.66
CA ALA A 193 -3.14 -13.67 -4.32
C ALA A 193 -4.25 -14.73 -4.35
N ILE A 194 -5.28 -14.57 -5.19
CA ILE A 194 -6.35 -15.57 -5.39
C ILE A 194 -5.76 -16.84 -5.99
N ILE A 195 -4.98 -16.71 -7.05
CA ILE A 195 -4.32 -17.84 -7.70
C ILE A 195 -3.42 -18.60 -6.73
N LEU A 196 -2.62 -17.88 -5.94
CA LEU A 196 -1.77 -18.47 -4.91
C LEU A 196 -2.58 -19.10 -3.78
N GLY A 197 -3.71 -18.51 -3.37
CA GLY A 197 -4.61 -19.07 -2.36
C GLY A 197 -5.28 -20.36 -2.83
N LEU A 198 -5.77 -20.39 -4.06
CA LEU A 198 -6.34 -21.59 -4.69
C LEU A 198 -5.27 -22.68 -4.87
N TRP A 199 -4.09 -22.30 -5.33
CA TRP A 199 -2.94 -23.20 -5.44
C TRP A 199 -2.55 -23.79 -4.09
N LEU A 200 -2.49 -22.96 -3.04
CA LEU A 200 -2.17 -23.40 -1.69
C LEU A 200 -3.23 -24.39 -1.17
N GLY A 201 -4.51 -24.14 -1.44
CA GLY A 201 -5.59 -25.08 -1.16
C GLY A 201 -5.41 -26.41 -1.90
N GLY A 202 -5.06 -26.38 -3.18
CA GLY A 202 -4.74 -27.57 -3.97
C GLY A 202 -3.55 -28.35 -3.40
N ILE A 203 -2.49 -27.66 -2.98
CA ILE A 203 -1.32 -28.26 -2.33
C ILE A 203 -1.70 -28.91 -1.00
N VAL A 204 -2.50 -28.23 -0.15
CA VAL A 204 -2.98 -28.78 1.11
C VAL A 204 -3.76 -30.08 0.87
N ILE A 205 -4.70 -30.08 -0.07
CA ILE A 205 -5.49 -31.26 -0.44
C ILE A 205 -4.57 -32.38 -0.96
N TYR A 206 -3.65 -32.07 -1.87
CA TYR A 206 -2.69 -33.02 -2.42
C TYR A 206 -1.85 -33.68 -1.33
N PHE A 207 -1.28 -32.92 -0.38
CA PHE A 207 -0.43 -33.46 0.67
C PHE A 207 -1.20 -34.21 1.78
N ILE A 208 -2.51 -33.98 1.91
CA ILE A 208 -3.39 -34.74 2.82
C ILE A 208 -3.82 -36.06 2.19
N MET A 209 -4.29 -36.03 0.94
CA MET A 209 -4.91 -37.17 0.25
C MET A 209 -3.91 -38.08 -0.45
N SER A 210 -2.78 -37.55 -0.95
CA SER A 210 -1.82 -38.34 -1.72
C SER A 210 -1.09 -39.37 -0.85
N ARG A 211 -1.04 -40.60 -1.37
CA ARG A 211 -0.25 -41.71 -0.79
C ARG A 211 1.24 -41.60 -1.12
N THR A 212 1.58 -41.00 -2.26
CA THR A 212 2.96 -40.74 -2.71
C THR A 212 3.20 -39.24 -2.81
N LYS A 213 3.89 -38.68 -1.82
CA LYS A 213 4.12 -37.24 -1.72
C LYS A 213 5.36 -36.88 -2.51
N SER A 214 5.22 -36.08 -3.56
CA SER A 214 6.36 -35.60 -4.34
C SER A 214 6.70 -34.16 -3.93
N ILE A 215 7.93 -33.95 -3.44
CA ILE A 215 8.44 -32.60 -3.15
C ILE A 215 8.59 -31.74 -4.41
N LYS A 216 8.62 -32.36 -5.60
CA LYS A 216 8.65 -31.67 -6.89
C LYS A 216 7.33 -30.99 -7.22
N ALA A 217 6.22 -31.45 -6.65
CA ALA A 217 4.90 -30.93 -6.94
C ALA A 217 4.81 -29.42 -6.65
N ILE A 218 5.48 -28.95 -5.59
CA ILE A 218 5.46 -27.53 -5.18
C ILE A 218 6.08 -26.63 -6.26
N PRO A 219 7.38 -26.74 -6.61
CA PRO A 219 7.99 -25.84 -7.60
C PRO A 219 7.45 -26.05 -9.02
N VAL A 220 7.13 -27.29 -9.42
CA VAL A 220 6.59 -27.56 -10.77
C VAL A 220 5.21 -26.94 -10.93
N SER A 221 4.30 -27.13 -9.96
CA SER A 221 2.96 -26.53 -10.04
C SER A 221 3.01 -25.01 -9.96
N LEU A 222 3.90 -24.41 -9.15
CA LEU A 222 4.10 -22.96 -9.13
C LEU A 222 4.61 -22.43 -10.47
N CYS A 223 5.56 -23.11 -11.10
CA CYS A 223 6.09 -22.72 -12.40
C CYS A 223 5.01 -22.75 -13.49
N ILE A 224 4.23 -23.84 -13.54
CA ILE A 224 3.08 -23.95 -14.47
C ILE A 224 2.07 -22.85 -14.20
N LEU A 225 1.72 -22.61 -12.93
CA LEU A 225 0.77 -21.59 -12.53
C LEU A 225 1.23 -20.17 -12.90
N ALA A 226 2.52 -19.87 -12.70
CA ALA A 226 3.12 -18.60 -13.07
C ALA A 226 3.11 -18.39 -14.58
N MET A 227 3.44 -19.42 -15.36
CA MET A 227 3.42 -19.35 -16.82
C MET A 227 2.00 -19.13 -17.36
N ILE A 228 1.01 -19.85 -16.83
CA ILE A 228 -0.39 -19.70 -17.23
C ILE A 228 -0.92 -18.31 -16.82
N SER A 229 -0.61 -17.83 -15.61
CA SER A 229 -1.15 -16.56 -15.09
C SER A 229 -0.50 -15.30 -15.67
N SER A 230 0.64 -15.44 -16.36
CA SER A 230 1.41 -14.30 -16.88
C SER A 230 0.98 -13.84 -18.28
N PHE A 231 0.39 -14.71 -19.11
CA PHE A 231 0.15 -14.41 -20.52
C PHE A 231 -1.28 -14.72 -20.97
N GLY A 232 -1.74 -13.98 -21.98
CA GLY A 232 -3.03 -14.22 -22.63
C GLY A 232 -4.23 -13.52 -21.96
N PRO A 233 -5.45 -13.81 -22.42
CA PRO A 233 -6.67 -13.13 -21.95
C PRO A 233 -7.06 -13.48 -20.50
N TRP A 234 -6.47 -14.54 -19.94
CA TRP A 234 -6.56 -14.94 -18.54
C TRP A 234 -5.35 -14.46 -17.72
N GLY A 235 -4.47 -13.66 -18.30
CA GLY A 235 -3.33 -13.07 -17.60
C GLY A 235 -3.77 -12.08 -16.53
N ALA A 236 -2.92 -11.88 -15.52
CA ALA A 236 -3.19 -10.97 -14.41
C ALA A 236 -3.54 -9.55 -14.88
N PHE A 237 -2.82 -9.04 -15.87
CA PHE A 237 -3.04 -7.70 -16.43
C PHE A 237 -4.38 -7.61 -17.15
N SER A 238 -4.67 -8.52 -18.09
CA SER A 238 -5.91 -8.47 -18.89
C SER A 238 -7.18 -8.67 -18.06
N ILE A 239 -7.16 -9.54 -17.04
CA ILE A 239 -8.31 -9.72 -16.15
C ILE A 239 -8.51 -8.49 -15.26
N SER A 240 -7.43 -7.92 -14.73
CA SER A 240 -7.51 -6.75 -13.85
C SER A 240 -8.00 -5.53 -14.63
N GLU A 241 -7.46 -5.29 -15.82
CA GLU A 241 -7.89 -4.21 -16.70
C GLU A 241 -9.38 -4.31 -17.02
N LYS A 242 -9.85 -5.47 -17.51
CA LYS A 242 -11.27 -5.72 -17.80
C LYS A 242 -12.15 -5.56 -16.57
N SER A 243 -11.70 -6.06 -15.41
CA SER A 243 -12.46 -5.92 -14.15
C SER A 243 -12.63 -4.45 -13.77
N GLN A 244 -11.60 -3.62 -13.92
CA GLN A 244 -11.66 -2.21 -13.56
C GLN A 244 -12.45 -1.41 -14.61
N VAL A 245 -12.30 -1.70 -15.89
CA VAL A 245 -13.09 -1.07 -16.98
C VAL A 245 -14.58 -1.38 -16.83
N ASN A 246 -14.96 -2.64 -16.60
CA ASN A 246 -16.38 -3.00 -16.40
C ASN A 246 -16.97 -2.31 -15.15
N ARG A 247 -16.17 -2.21 -14.09
CA ARG A 247 -16.59 -1.54 -12.85
C ARG A 247 -16.74 -0.02 -13.05
N LEU A 248 -15.85 0.59 -13.84
CA LEU A 248 -15.97 1.98 -14.24
C LEU A 248 -17.23 2.18 -15.09
N GLU A 249 -17.47 1.32 -16.07
CA GLU A 249 -18.69 1.35 -16.89
C GLU A 249 -19.95 1.28 -16.03
N ASP A 250 -20.00 0.39 -15.02
CA ASP A 250 -21.11 0.30 -14.09
C ASP A 250 -21.35 1.62 -13.33
N PHE A 251 -20.29 2.23 -12.79
CA PHE A 251 -20.41 3.52 -12.08
C PHE A 251 -20.86 4.65 -13.02
N LEU A 252 -20.33 4.70 -14.24
CA LEU A 252 -20.68 5.75 -15.21
C LEU A 252 -22.11 5.59 -15.73
N ARG A 253 -22.59 4.36 -15.96
CA ARG A 253 -23.97 4.10 -16.37
C ARG A 253 -24.97 4.41 -15.26
N ARG A 254 -24.67 4.02 -14.01
CA ARG A 254 -25.52 4.32 -12.85
C ARG A 254 -25.70 5.82 -12.61
N ASN A 255 -24.66 6.60 -12.92
CA ASN A 255 -24.68 8.06 -12.78
C ASN A 255 -25.05 8.78 -14.08
N THR A 256 -25.55 8.08 -15.11
CA THR A 256 -25.96 8.66 -16.42
C THR A 256 -24.86 9.49 -17.10
N ILE A 257 -23.59 9.15 -16.83
CA ILE A 257 -22.41 9.77 -17.45
C ILE A 257 -22.06 9.05 -18.76
N LEU A 258 -22.26 7.73 -18.81
CA LEU A 258 -22.05 6.94 -20.02
C LEU A 258 -23.41 6.52 -20.61
N MET A 259 -23.81 7.19 -21.69
CA MET A 259 -25.04 6.91 -22.44
C MET A 259 -24.67 6.61 -23.90
N ASP A 260 -25.26 5.57 -24.49
CA ASP A 260 -25.00 5.15 -25.88
C ASP A 260 -23.50 4.98 -26.23
N GLY A 261 -22.70 4.55 -25.25
CA GLY A 261 -21.27 4.34 -25.40
C GLY A 261 -20.44 5.63 -25.46
N ARG A 262 -21.01 6.79 -25.09
CA ARG A 262 -20.31 8.07 -25.05
C ARG A 262 -20.43 8.75 -23.69
N ILE A 263 -19.35 9.39 -23.26
CA ILE A 263 -19.33 10.23 -22.07
C ILE A 263 -20.10 11.52 -22.35
N GLN A 264 -21.02 11.84 -21.45
CA GLN A 264 -21.68 13.13 -21.31
C GLN A 264 -21.43 13.67 -19.90
N LYS A 265 -21.53 14.98 -19.72
CA LYS A 265 -21.38 15.58 -18.39
C LYS A 265 -22.51 15.08 -17.48
N ALA A 266 -22.16 14.76 -16.22
CA ALA A 266 -23.11 14.31 -15.23
C ALA A 266 -24.30 15.30 -15.12
N PRO A 267 -25.56 14.84 -15.29
CA PRO A 267 -26.73 15.72 -15.24
C PRO A 267 -27.10 16.15 -13.81
N ALA A 268 -26.59 15.43 -12.81
CA ALA A 268 -26.81 15.68 -11.39
C ALA A 268 -25.50 15.46 -10.60
N GLU A 269 -25.47 15.94 -9.36
CA GLU A 269 -24.33 15.74 -8.46
C GLU A 269 -24.12 14.24 -8.20
N VAL A 270 -22.94 13.73 -8.57
CA VAL A 270 -22.56 12.34 -8.41
C VAL A 270 -22.29 12.06 -6.92
N PRO A 271 -22.83 10.97 -6.33
CA PRO A 271 -22.54 10.64 -4.94
C PRO A 271 -21.04 10.58 -4.67
N SER A 272 -20.61 11.15 -3.54
CA SER A 272 -19.18 11.25 -3.18
C SER A 272 -18.47 9.89 -3.20
N ASN A 273 -19.18 8.79 -2.88
CA ASN A 273 -18.64 7.44 -2.99
C ASN A 273 -18.33 7.02 -4.43
N ASP A 274 -19.21 7.36 -5.37
CA ASP A 274 -19.04 6.99 -6.77
C ASP A 274 -17.94 7.84 -7.41
N VAL A 275 -17.87 9.14 -7.09
CA VAL A 275 -16.74 10.01 -7.47
C VAL A 275 -15.40 9.42 -7.03
N ARG A 276 -15.33 8.92 -5.79
CA ARG A 276 -14.12 8.26 -5.27
C ARG A 276 -13.78 6.99 -6.03
N GLN A 277 -14.75 6.12 -6.31
CA GLN A 277 -14.50 4.88 -7.05
C GLN A 277 -14.05 5.17 -8.48
N ILE A 278 -14.70 6.10 -9.17
CA ILE A 278 -14.33 6.54 -10.52
C ILE A 278 -12.90 7.11 -10.51
N SER A 279 -12.59 8.03 -9.60
CA SER A 279 -11.25 8.62 -9.49
C SER A 279 -10.17 7.58 -9.20
N SER A 280 -10.46 6.61 -8.31
CA SER A 280 -9.54 5.51 -8.01
C SER A 280 -9.30 4.59 -9.21
N ILE A 281 -10.33 4.30 -10.02
CA ILE A 281 -10.19 3.46 -11.21
C ILE A 281 -9.41 4.19 -12.30
N ILE A 282 -9.70 5.46 -12.54
CA ILE A 282 -8.99 6.28 -13.53
C ILE A 282 -7.50 6.43 -13.16
N ALA A 283 -7.19 6.62 -11.88
CA ALA A 283 -5.81 6.62 -11.40
C ALA A 283 -5.12 5.27 -11.63
N TYR A 284 -5.79 4.16 -11.29
CA TYR A 284 -5.25 2.82 -11.50
C TYR A 284 -5.00 2.51 -12.98
N LEU A 285 -5.93 2.87 -13.86
CA LEU A 285 -5.76 2.70 -15.30
C LEU A 285 -4.57 3.53 -15.80
N HIS A 286 -4.44 4.80 -15.39
CA HIS A 286 -3.30 5.65 -15.74
C HIS A 286 -1.95 5.03 -15.35
N ASP A 287 -1.84 4.52 -14.12
CA ASP A 287 -0.56 4.10 -13.54
C ASP A 287 -0.12 2.72 -14.05
N ILE A 288 -1.05 1.85 -14.47
CA ILE A 288 -0.76 0.44 -14.76
C ILE A 288 -1.04 0.03 -16.22
N HIS A 289 -2.18 0.42 -16.80
CA HIS A 289 -2.67 -0.14 -18.09
C HIS A 289 -2.69 0.86 -19.24
N GLY A 290 -2.95 2.13 -18.94
CA GLY A 290 -3.36 3.16 -19.88
C GLY A 290 -4.88 3.23 -20.09
N TYR A 291 -5.29 4.08 -21.02
CA TYR A 291 -6.70 4.35 -21.31
C TYR A 291 -7.22 3.76 -22.62
N ASP A 292 -6.47 2.86 -23.26
CA ASP A 292 -6.82 2.38 -24.60
C ASP A 292 -8.21 1.70 -24.64
N LEU A 293 -8.60 0.96 -23.58
CA LEU A 293 -9.94 0.33 -23.50
C LEU A 293 -11.09 1.32 -23.24
N ILE A 294 -10.83 2.45 -22.58
CA ILE A 294 -11.86 3.45 -22.28
C ILE A 294 -11.90 4.59 -23.31
N GLN A 295 -10.87 4.71 -24.14
CA GLN A 295 -10.77 5.72 -25.20
C GLN A 295 -12.02 5.80 -26.10
N PRO A 296 -12.67 4.68 -26.50
CA PRO A 296 -13.88 4.74 -27.33
C PRO A 296 -15.04 5.50 -26.68
N TRP A 297 -15.05 5.68 -25.36
CA TRP A 297 -16.09 6.43 -24.66
C TRP A 297 -15.93 7.95 -24.78
N PHE A 298 -14.74 8.42 -25.17
CA PHE A 298 -14.41 9.85 -25.26
C PHE A 298 -14.28 10.30 -26.71
N GLN A 299 -14.76 11.51 -26.99
CA GLN A 299 -14.59 12.13 -28.31
C GLN A 299 -13.16 12.65 -28.49
N GLU A 300 -12.56 13.16 -27.42
CA GLU A 300 -11.18 13.64 -27.41
C GLU A 300 -10.19 12.51 -27.11
N SER A 301 -8.97 12.63 -27.62
CA SER A 301 -7.91 11.70 -27.27
C SER A 301 -7.54 11.84 -25.80
N LEU A 302 -7.40 10.69 -25.14
CA LEU A 302 -6.88 10.55 -23.78
C LEU A 302 -5.36 10.40 -23.76
N LYS A 303 -4.69 10.40 -24.92
CA LYS A 303 -3.23 10.45 -25.02
C LYS A 303 -2.75 11.89 -24.83
N GLU A 304 -1.56 12.04 -24.27
CA GLU A 304 -0.91 13.35 -24.14
C GLU A 304 -0.54 13.90 -25.53
N ASP A 305 -0.86 15.18 -25.76
CA ASP A 305 -0.61 15.84 -27.04
C ASP A 305 0.89 16.16 -27.23
N THR A 306 1.67 16.17 -26.14
CA THR A 306 3.11 16.45 -26.17
C THR A 306 3.93 15.29 -25.64
N SER A 307 4.73 14.68 -26.52
CA SER A 307 5.69 13.59 -26.21
C SER A 307 6.88 14.00 -25.34
N ARG A 308 6.90 15.25 -24.82
CA ARG A 308 8.05 15.82 -24.09
C ARG A 308 8.19 15.34 -22.65
N THR A 309 7.13 14.85 -22.03
CA THR A 309 7.11 14.49 -20.59
C THR A 309 7.31 12.99 -20.34
N GLY A 310 7.42 12.16 -21.38
CA GLY A 310 7.44 10.70 -21.23
C GLY A 310 6.11 10.10 -20.73
N LEU A 311 5.10 10.93 -20.45
CA LEU A 311 3.76 10.54 -20.07
C LEU A 311 2.97 10.19 -21.33
N LYS A 312 2.43 8.96 -21.39
CA LYS A 312 1.71 8.44 -22.56
C LYS A 312 0.23 8.84 -22.59
N TYR A 313 -0.35 9.17 -21.43
CA TYR A 313 -1.78 9.42 -21.25
C TYR A 313 -2.01 10.70 -20.44
N LYS A 314 -3.15 11.37 -20.66
CA LYS A 314 -3.58 12.56 -19.93
C LYS A 314 -3.70 12.26 -18.44
N ASN A 315 -3.44 13.24 -17.59
CA ASN A 315 -3.55 13.07 -16.15
C ASN A 315 -5.00 12.69 -15.75
N PRO A 316 -5.19 11.76 -14.78
CA PRO A 316 -6.49 11.43 -14.18
C PRO A 316 -7.44 12.61 -13.93
N GLU A 317 -6.91 13.75 -13.47
CA GLU A 317 -7.68 14.96 -13.22
C GLU A 317 -8.39 15.50 -14.47
N VAL A 318 -7.71 15.45 -15.61
CA VAL A 318 -8.26 15.92 -16.88
C VAL A 318 -9.33 14.95 -17.37
N VAL A 319 -9.08 13.64 -17.23
CA VAL A 319 -9.99 12.60 -17.69
C VAL A 319 -11.29 12.57 -16.90
N THR A 320 -11.26 12.72 -15.57
CA THR A 320 -12.50 12.86 -14.78
C THR A 320 -13.18 14.19 -15.05
N GLY A 321 -12.42 15.26 -15.30
CA GLY A 321 -12.98 16.56 -15.69
C GLY A 321 -13.80 16.50 -16.98
N MET A 322 -13.38 15.69 -17.96
CA MET A 322 -14.14 15.42 -19.19
C MET A 322 -15.50 14.76 -18.91
N MET A 323 -15.62 14.01 -17.80
CA MET A 323 -16.88 13.40 -17.33
C MET A 323 -17.76 14.38 -16.53
N GLY A 324 -17.25 15.57 -16.21
CA GLY A 324 -17.87 16.50 -15.26
C GLY A 324 -17.70 16.09 -13.80
N ILE A 325 -16.68 15.29 -13.47
CA ILE A 325 -16.36 14.85 -12.11
C ILE A 325 -15.09 15.55 -11.60
N GLU A 326 -15.18 16.14 -10.43
CA GLU A 326 -14.00 16.64 -9.69
C GLU A 326 -13.17 15.45 -9.19
N TYR A 327 -11.92 15.37 -9.62
CA TYR A 327 -11.04 14.26 -9.26
C TYR A 327 -10.71 14.26 -7.78
N VAL A 328 -10.86 13.09 -7.15
CA VAL A 328 -10.45 12.87 -5.76
C VAL A 328 -9.29 11.89 -5.71
N ASN A 329 -8.14 12.36 -5.24
CA ASN A 329 -6.97 11.51 -5.06
C ASN A 329 -7.12 10.67 -3.77
N VAL A 330 -7.47 9.38 -3.93
CA VAL A 330 -7.63 8.42 -2.83
C VAL A 330 -6.34 7.60 -2.66
N TRP A 331 -5.21 8.24 -2.33
CA TRP A 331 -3.93 7.53 -2.21
C TRP A 331 -3.80 6.63 -0.98
N SER A 332 -4.64 6.80 0.04
CA SER A 332 -4.74 5.84 1.13
C SER A 332 -6.06 6.00 1.89
N ARG A 333 -6.71 4.88 2.21
CA ARG A 333 -7.51 4.87 3.44
C ARG A 333 -6.59 5.29 4.59
N ALA A 334 -7.09 6.11 5.51
CA ALA A 334 -6.44 6.41 6.78
C ALA A 334 -5.70 5.16 7.31
N THR A 335 -4.36 5.18 7.27
CA THR A 335 -3.57 4.12 7.91
C THR A 335 -3.66 4.37 9.41
N GLY A 336 -4.52 3.61 10.08
CA GLY A 336 -4.85 3.79 11.50
C GLY A 336 -6.13 4.62 11.68
N ASN A 337 -6.24 5.32 12.81
CA ASN A 337 -7.40 6.17 13.10
C ASN A 337 -7.26 7.60 12.53
N ASP A 338 -6.18 7.92 11.83
CA ASP A 338 -5.88 9.30 11.40
C ASP A 338 -6.38 9.59 9.97
N ILE A 339 -7.29 10.54 9.80
CA ILE A 339 -7.88 10.98 8.53
C ILE A 339 -7.25 12.32 8.11
N TRP A 340 -6.84 12.44 6.85
CA TRP A 340 -6.20 13.64 6.30
C TRP A 340 -7.04 14.24 5.18
N LEU A 341 -7.45 15.49 5.37
CA LEU A 341 -8.11 16.30 4.35
C LEU A 341 -7.17 17.43 3.94
N SER A 342 -7.03 17.72 2.65
CA SER A 342 -6.28 18.89 2.19
C SER A 342 -6.97 19.60 1.04
N SER A 343 -6.84 20.93 1.02
CA SER A 343 -7.40 21.78 -0.03
C SER A 343 -6.49 21.84 -1.26
N ASN A 344 -7.06 22.24 -2.40
CA ASN A 344 -6.25 22.59 -3.58
C ASN A 344 -5.60 23.97 -3.36
N GLN A 345 -4.30 23.99 -3.06
CA GLN A 345 -3.54 25.21 -2.77
C GLN A 345 -3.13 26.02 -4.01
N SER A 346 -3.49 25.56 -5.21
CA SER A 346 -3.01 26.16 -6.48
C SER A 346 -3.85 27.36 -6.95
N GLY A 347 -4.84 27.80 -6.15
CA GLY A 347 -5.80 28.85 -6.51
C GLY A 347 -5.48 30.23 -5.94
N MET A 348 -6.09 31.27 -6.52
CA MET A 348 -6.08 32.63 -5.97
C MET A 348 -7.03 32.71 -4.78
N ILE A 349 -6.59 33.27 -3.66
CA ILE A 349 -7.43 33.56 -2.50
C ILE A 349 -7.97 34.99 -2.63
N ASN A 350 -9.28 35.16 -2.67
CA ASN A 350 -9.90 36.47 -2.70
C ASN A 350 -9.88 37.10 -1.30
N VAL A 351 -9.11 38.19 -1.15
CA VAL A 351 -9.00 38.96 0.10
C VAL A 351 -9.93 40.18 0.17
N SER A 352 -10.76 40.40 -0.86
CA SER A 352 -11.66 41.55 -0.93
C SER A 352 -12.63 41.56 0.26
N GLY A 353 -12.76 42.72 0.91
CA GLY A 353 -13.59 42.89 2.10
C GLY A 353 -12.88 42.59 3.43
N TYR A 354 -11.58 42.25 3.41
CA TYR A 354 -10.75 42.07 4.59
C TYR A 354 -9.51 42.96 4.51
N ASP A 355 -9.04 43.44 5.67
CA ASP A 355 -7.92 44.40 5.73
C ASP A 355 -6.56 43.68 5.72
N GLN A 356 -6.48 42.52 6.38
CA GLN A 356 -5.24 41.78 6.55
C GLN A 356 -5.45 40.26 6.46
N MET A 357 -4.34 39.55 6.18
CA MET A 357 -4.29 38.10 6.07
C MET A 357 -3.08 37.56 6.84
N ILE A 358 -3.34 36.64 7.76
CA ILE A 358 -2.33 35.85 8.47
C ILE A 358 -2.21 34.51 7.74
N ARG A 359 -1.03 34.25 7.17
CA ARG A 359 -0.79 33.05 6.37
C ARG A 359 -0.25 31.89 7.19
N ASN A 360 -0.62 30.68 6.76
CA ASN A 360 -0.02 29.39 7.11
C ASN A 360 0.11 29.14 8.63
N GLN A 361 -0.99 29.33 9.35
CA GLN A 361 -1.08 29.09 10.79
C GLN A 361 -1.34 27.62 11.07
N LEU A 362 -0.40 26.97 11.76
CA LEU A 362 -0.48 25.57 12.16
C LEU A 362 -0.93 25.44 13.62
N PHE A 363 -1.96 24.64 13.85
CA PHE A 363 -2.52 24.34 15.18
C PHE A 363 -2.46 22.83 15.46
N ASN A 364 -2.10 22.43 16.67
CA ASN A 364 -2.00 21.03 17.11
C ASN A 364 -2.40 20.85 18.60
N ILE A 365 -2.60 19.61 19.05
CA ILE A 365 -3.13 19.26 20.40
C ILE A 365 -2.20 19.65 21.58
N ASN A 366 -1.00 20.19 21.38
CA ASN A 366 -0.07 20.56 22.47
C ASN A 366 0.02 22.09 22.71
N PRO A 367 0.15 22.58 23.96
CA PRO A 367 -0.71 23.65 24.46
C PRO A 367 -0.01 24.97 24.78
N ASP A 368 1.10 25.31 24.13
CA ASP A 368 1.72 26.62 24.32
C ASP A 368 1.23 27.63 23.28
N LYS A 369 0.17 28.33 23.71
CA LYS A 369 -0.38 29.59 23.19
C LYS A 369 0.60 30.34 22.27
N ARG A 370 0.32 30.35 20.97
CA ARG A 370 0.84 31.42 20.10
C ARG A 370 -0.14 32.57 20.09
N ILE A 371 0.10 33.54 20.97
CA ILE A 371 -0.43 34.89 20.81
C ILE A 371 0.37 35.50 19.67
N TYR A 372 -0.18 35.53 18.46
CA TYR A 372 0.32 36.49 17.47
C TYR A 372 -0.32 37.82 17.83
N SER A 373 0.47 38.76 18.32
CA SER A 373 0.08 40.15 18.50
C SER A 373 0.65 40.94 17.35
N ASP A 374 -0.20 41.37 16.43
CA ASP A 374 0.09 42.52 15.59
C ASP A 374 -1.09 43.48 15.74
N GLN A 375 -0.81 44.76 16.05
CA GLN A 375 -1.81 45.83 16.13
C GLN A 375 -3.05 45.53 17.01
N GLY A 376 -2.88 44.91 18.18
CA GLY A 376 -3.98 44.66 19.12
C GLY A 376 -4.90 43.48 18.75
N PHE A 377 -4.62 42.76 17.67
CA PHE A 377 -5.32 41.51 17.32
C PHE A 377 -4.59 40.30 17.91
N GLN A 378 -5.32 39.42 18.60
CA GLN A 378 -4.84 38.16 19.13
C GLN A 378 -5.81 37.04 18.77
N TYR A 379 -5.31 35.80 18.67
CA TYR A 379 -6.18 34.64 18.58
C TYR A 379 -5.65 33.46 19.40
N ARG A 380 -6.57 32.60 19.81
CA ARG A 380 -6.30 31.38 20.58
C ARG A 380 -7.20 30.27 20.07
N VAL A 381 -6.61 29.08 19.97
CA VAL A 381 -7.36 27.85 19.73
C VAL A 381 -7.44 27.07 21.04
N ASN A 382 -8.59 26.46 21.32
CA ASN A 382 -8.74 25.62 22.50
C ASN A 382 -8.02 24.26 22.34
N SER A 383 -7.83 23.55 23.45
CA SER A 383 -7.08 22.29 23.47
C SER A 383 -7.74 21.16 22.67
N THR A 384 -9.04 21.25 22.43
CA THR A 384 -9.78 20.30 21.58
C THR A 384 -9.77 20.67 20.10
N LEU A 385 -9.11 21.79 19.74
CA LEU A 385 -8.98 22.33 18.39
C LEU A 385 -10.31 22.62 17.69
N ASP A 386 -11.42 22.67 18.41
CA ASP A 386 -12.76 22.85 17.83
C ASP A 386 -13.26 24.29 17.89
N THR A 387 -12.58 25.17 18.63
CA THR A 387 -12.97 26.57 18.77
C THR A 387 -11.77 27.48 18.63
N ILE A 388 -11.89 28.51 17.78
CA ILE A 388 -10.90 29.59 17.66
C ILE A 388 -11.52 30.88 18.21
N THR A 389 -10.90 31.43 19.25
CA THR A 389 -11.28 32.71 19.84
C THR A 389 -10.32 33.79 19.37
N PHE A 390 -10.87 34.83 18.76
CA PHE A 390 -10.18 36.03 18.32
C PHE A 390 -10.49 37.16 19.28
N VAL A 391 -9.48 37.96 19.63
CA VAL A 391 -9.58 39.06 20.57
C VAL A 391 -8.97 40.29 19.92
N VAL A 392 -9.72 41.40 19.92
CA VAL A 392 -9.24 42.71 19.47
C VAL A 392 -9.20 43.63 20.69
N THR A 393 -8.04 44.24 20.95
CA THR A 393 -7.89 45.28 21.96
C THR A 393 -7.64 46.62 21.25
N PRO A 394 -8.65 47.48 21.11
CA PRO A 394 -8.45 48.82 20.56
C PRO A 394 -7.58 49.66 21.50
N GLU A 395 -6.81 50.62 20.95
CA GLU A 395 -5.98 51.53 21.75
C GLU A 395 -6.85 52.35 22.72
N GLY A 396 -6.89 51.94 24.00
CA GLY A 396 -7.62 52.63 25.07
C GLY A 396 -9.06 52.15 25.34
N GLY A 397 -9.51 51.02 24.78
CA GLY A 397 -10.86 50.47 24.98
C GLY A 397 -10.93 49.08 25.64
N GLU A 398 -12.15 48.60 25.93
CA GLU A 398 -12.39 47.22 26.39
C GLU A 398 -12.11 46.21 25.26
N ALA A 399 -11.58 45.04 25.61
CA ALA A 399 -11.29 43.98 24.66
C ALA A 399 -12.59 43.33 24.15
N ASP A 400 -12.73 43.25 22.83
CA ASP A 400 -13.83 42.53 22.18
C ASP A 400 -13.36 41.14 21.74
N SER A 401 -14.23 40.13 21.76
CA SER A 401 -13.87 38.76 21.42
C SER A 401 -14.91 38.04 20.58
N LEU A 402 -14.46 37.39 19.49
CA LEU A 402 -15.27 36.56 18.61
C LEU A 402 -14.80 35.11 18.71
N SER A 403 -15.69 34.20 19.09
CA SER A 403 -15.41 32.75 19.09
C SER A 403 -16.06 32.07 17.90
N VAL A 404 -15.27 31.33 17.13
CA VAL A 404 -15.70 30.59 15.94
C VAL A 404 -15.70 29.10 16.27
N ASP A 405 -16.89 28.50 16.24
CA ASP A 405 -17.08 27.04 16.39
C ASP A 405 -16.81 26.33 15.07
N LEU A 406 -15.87 25.37 15.09
CA LEU A 406 -15.46 24.57 13.95
C LEU A 406 -16.15 23.20 13.90
N GLN A 407 -16.87 22.78 14.94
CA GLN A 407 -17.60 21.51 14.96
C GLN A 407 -18.57 21.33 13.79
N PRO A 408 -19.33 22.37 13.34
CA PRO A 408 -20.21 22.22 12.20
C PRO A 408 -19.46 21.86 10.91
N LEU A 409 -18.34 22.52 10.65
CA LEU A 409 -17.48 22.23 9.50
C LEU A 409 -16.92 20.80 9.61
N PHE A 410 -16.36 20.43 10.76
CA PHE A 410 -15.78 19.11 10.95
C PHE A 410 -16.81 17.98 10.80
N THR A 411 -18.03 18.19 11.30
CA THR A 411 -19.14 17.23 11.16
C THR A 411 -19.58 17.08 9.71
N GLN A 412 -19.66 18.19 8.96
CA GLN A 412 -19.97 18.18 7.53
C GLN A 412 -18.90 17.41 6.75
N LEU A 413 -17.62 17.73 6.98
CA LEU A 413 -16.50 17.06 6.32
C LEU A 413 -16.45 15.57 6.63
N TYR A 414 -16.74 15.16 7.87
CA TYR A 414 -16.78 13.74 8.24
C TYR A 414 -17.96 13.01 7.60
N THR A 415 -19.11 13.66 7.48
CA THR A 415 -20.28 13.06 6.83
C THR A 415 -20.02 12.84 5.33
N GLU A 416 -19.32 13.76 4.68
CA GLU A 416 -18.99 13.69 3.25
C GLU A 416 -17.87 12.69 2.95
N TYR A 417 -16.77 12.72 3.72
CA TYR A 417 -15.53 12.00 3.42
C TYR A 417 -15.30 10.75 4.29
N GLN A 418 -15.99 10.62 5.43
CA GLN A 418 -15.89 9.49 6.35
C GLN A 418 -14.43 9.19 6.77
N ASP A 419 -13.98 7.94 6.66
CA ASP A 419 -12.67 7.47 7.13
C ASP A 419 -11.56 7.53 6.07
N ILE A 420 -11.68 8.42 5.08
CA ILE A 420 -10.83 8.40 3.87
C ILE A 420 -9.99 9.67 3.79
N ASN A 421 -8.71 9.52 3.43
CA ASN A 421 -7.85 10.67 3.14
C ASN A 421 -8.22 11.26 1.78
N VAL A 422 -8.44 12.57 1.74
CA VAL A 422 -8.86 13.29 0.54
C VAL A 422 -7.96 14.51 0.36
N ASN A 423 -7.37 14.62 -0.82
CA ASN A 423 -6.56 15.78 -1.19
C ASN A 423 -7.23 16.58 -2.31
N LYS A 424 -6.86 17.86 -2.41
CA LYS A 424 -7.36 18.82 -3.41
C LYS A 424 -8.85 19.19 -3.29
N ILE A 425 -9.39 19.19 -2.07
CA ILE A 425 -10.77 19.67 -1.84
C ILE A 425 -10.88 21.14 -2.24
N THR A 426 -12.00 21.52 -2.87
CA THR A 426 -12.29 22.91 -3.22
C THR A 426 -12.21 23.81 -1.96
N PRO A 427 -11.45 24.92 -1.98
CA PRO A 427 -11.25 25.79 -0.80
C PRO A 427 -12.56 26.30 -0.16
N GLU A 428 -13.63 26.43 -0.94
CA GLU A 428 -14.96 26.85 -0.48
C GLU A 428 -15.63 25.84 0.47
N LYS A 429 -15.30 24.54 0.34
CA LYS A 429 -15.75 23.49 1.27
C LYS A 429 -14.92 23.45 2.56
N LEU A 430 -13.77 24.10 2.57
CA LEU A 430 -12.80 24.14 3.67
C LEU A 430 -12.64 25.56 4.20
N MET A 431 -13.73 26.31 4.29
CA MET A 431 -13.71 27.66 4.86
C MET A 431 -14.80 27.87 5.90
N VAL A 432 -14.51 28.76 6.85
CA VAL A 432 -15.47 29.26 7.84
C VAL A 432 -15.44 30.78 7.82
N THR A 433 -16.63 31.39 7.85
CA THR A 433 -16.79 32.84 8.01
C THR A 433 -17.55 33.13 9.28
N ALA A 434 -17.08 34.11 10.04
CA ALA A 434 -17.76 34.61 11.22
C ALA A 434 -17.64 36.14 11.25
N ALA A 435 -18.68 36.82 11.69
CA ALA A 435 -18.67 38.26 11.84
C ALA A 435 -19.45 38.67 13.08
N ASP A 436 -18.95 39.69 13.76
CA ASP A 436 -19.61 40.41 14.84
C ASP A 436 -19.46 41.92 14.60
N LYS A 437 -20.01 42.75 15.50
CA LYS A 437 -20.09 44.21 15.35
C LYS A 437 -18.77 44.89 15.01
N ASN A 438 -17.65 44.41 15.55
CA ASN A 438 -16.35 45.08 15.41
C ASN A 438 -15.31 44.24 14.64
N LEU A 439 -15.64 42.99 14.27
CA LEU A 439 -14.68 42.04 13.74
C LEU A 439 -15.32 41.09 12.74
N SER A 440 -14.77 41.05 11.52
CA SER A 440 -15.13 40.04 10.51
C SER A 440 -13.95 39.14 10.21
N ILE A 441 -14.17 37.83 10.18
CA ILE A 441 -13.15 36.80 10.04
C ILE A 441 -13.53 35.80 8.94
N LYS A 442 -12.54 35.40 8.17
CA LYS A 442 -12.62 34.26 7.26
C LYS A 442 -11.41 33.36 7.43
N ILE A 443 -11.65 32.06 7.61
CA ILE A 443 -10.64 31.05 7.85
C ILE A 443 -10.66 30.09 6.67
N TYR A 444 -9.53 29.91 5.99
CA TYR A 444 -9.34 28.90 4.96
C TYR A 444 -8.48 27.78 5.51
N PHE A 445 -8.94 26.54 5.44
CA PHE A 445 -8.19 25.37 5.87
C PHE A 445 -7.41 24.76 4.70
N HIS A 446 -6.11 24.60 4.91
CA HIS A 446 -5.19 24.00 3.94
C HIS A 446 -5.07 22.50 4.12
N ARG A 447 -4.94 22.08 5.36
CA ARG A 447 -4.82 20.68 5.74
C ARG A 447 -5.48 20.48 7.09
N ILE A 448 -6.28 19.44 7.23
CA ILE A 448 -6.93 19.04 8.47
C ILE A 448 -6.61 17.57 8.71
N LYS A 449 -6.17 17.26 9.93
CA LYS A 449 -5.96 15.91 10.42
C LYS A 449 -6.99 15.62 11.49
N PHE A 450 -7.84 14.62 11.25
CA PHE A 450 -8.71 14.06 12.28
C PHE A 450 -8.15 12.76 12.83
N ARG A 451 -8.55 12.41 14.04
CA ARG A 451 -8.39 11.09 14.64
C ARG A 451 -9.76 10.53 15.01
N LYS A 452 -10.02 9.32 14.56
CA LYS A 452 -11.21 8.55 14.90
C LYS A 452 -11.06 7.96 16.30
N GLU A 453 -12.05 8.21 17.14
CA GLU A 453 -12.23 7.55 18.44
C GLU A 453 -13.66 7.00 18.49
N GLU A 454 -13.80 5.68 18.39
CA GLU A 454 -15.09 4.96 18.38
C GLU A 454 -16.09 5.54 17.35
N ASP A 455 -16.98 6.43 17.79
CA ASP A 455 -18.05 7.08 17.02
C ASP A 455 -17.85 8.59 16.77
N ARG A 456 -16.70 9.17 17.16
CA ARG A 456 -16.42 10.61 17.00
C ARG A 456 -15.09 10.83 16.29
N ILE A 457 -15.03 11.91 15.51
CA ILE A 457 -13.78 12.45 15.01
C ILE A 457 -13.30 13.59 15.90
N LYS A 458 -12.01 13.60 16.20
CA LYS A 458 -11.35 14.72 16.88
C LYS A 458 -10.31 15.34 15.97
N PRO A 459 -10.32 16.66 15.75
CA PRO A 459 -9.22 17.33 15.08
C PRO A 459 -7.94 17.16 15.92
N VAL A 460 -6.84 16.81 15.25
CA VAL A 460 -5.50 16.63 15.84
C VAL A 460 -4.56 17.75 15.44
N GLU A 461 -4.69 18.20 14.20
CA GLU A 461 -3.85 19.22 13.61
C GLU A 461 -4.60 19.87 12.44
N TYR A 462 -4.45 21.18 12.27
CA TYR A 462 -4.80 21.82 11.00
C TYR A 462 -3.94 23.04 10.70
N SER A 463 -3.82 23.33 9.41
CA SER A 463 -3.17 24.55 8.91
C SER A 463 -4.19 25.46 8.24
N THR A 464 -4.11 26.76 8.49
CA THR A 464 -5.07 27.74 7.97
C THR A 464 -4.44 29.04 7.48
N ASP A 465 -5.17 29.73 6.62
CA ASP A 465 -5.04 31.17 6.43
C ASP A 465 -6.21 31.89 7.10
N ILE A 466 -5.94 33.00 7.78
CA ILE A 466 -6.95 33.77 8.51
C ILE A 466 -6.98 35.17 7.93
N LEU A 467 -8.10 35.56 7.34
CA LEU A 467 -8.37 36.92 6.93
C LEU A 467 -9.21 37.60 7.99
N TYR A 468 -8.90 38.86 8.29
CA TYR A 468 -9.65 39.63 9.27
C TYR A 468 -9.83 41.09 8.81
N LYS A 469 -10.95 41.66 9.24
CA LYS A 469 -11.31 43.08 9.08
C LYS A 469 -11.70 43.60 10.45
N ILE A 470 -11.05 44.67 10.90
CA ILE A 470 -11.42 45.34 12.15
C ILE A 470 -12.28 46.53 11.75
N GLU A 471 -13.53 46.55 12.17
CA GLU A 471 -14.37 47.72 11.92
C GLU A 471 -13.84 48.86 12.79
N LYS A 472 -13.36 49.94 12.17
CA LYS A 472 -12.92 51.12 12.90
C LYS A 472 -14.13 51.69 13.65
N MET A 473 -14.03 51.75 14.99
CA MET A 473 -14.94 52.52 15.83
C MET A 473 -14.92 54.00 15.47
#